data_AF-A0A5K0X469-F1
#
_entry.id   AF-A0A5K0X469-F1
#
_cell.length_a   1.000
_cell.length_b   1.000
_cell.length_c   1.000
_cell.angle_alpha   90.00
_cell.angle_beta   90.00
_cell.angle_gamma   90.00
#
_symmetry.space_group_name_H-M   'P 1'
#
loop_
_entity.id
_entity.type
_entity.pdbx_description
1 polymer ?
#
loop_
_entity_poly.entity_id
_entity_poly.type
_entity_poly.pdbx_seq_one_letter_code
_entity_poly.pdbx_strand_id
1 'polypeptide(L)' 'YLYYYSMFGLCDYSWRTIAGFLVVSLSASVVESLPISTELDDNLTVPLTSMLVGGLIF' A
#
# COMPACT_ATOMS: atom_id res chain seq x y z
N TYR A 1 5.70 -12.11 -1.98
CA TYR A 1 6.27 -10.85 -2.48
C TYR A 1 7.23 -10.19 -1.48
N LEU A 2 6.85 -9.83 -0.25
CA LEU A 2 7.77 -9.16 0.70
C LEU A 2 9.07 -9.92 0.97
N TYR A 3 9.02 -11.24 1.16
CA TYR A 3 10.24 -12.06 1.32
C TYR A 3 11.17 -11.98 0.09
N TYR A 4 10.60 -11.99 -1.12
CA TYR A 4 11.37 -11.84 -2.35
C TYR A 4 12.03 -10.45 -2.41
N TYR A 5 11.30 -9.37 -2.12
CA TYR A 5 11.87 -8.02 -2.08
C TYR A 5 12.96 -7.87 -0.99
N SER A 6 12.81 -8.55 0.16
CA SER A 6 13.85 -8.54 1.20
C SER A 6 15.14 -9.22 0.77
N MET A 7 15.09 -10.21 -0.13
CA MET A 7 16.31 -10.83 -0.69
C MET A 7 17.16 -9.85 -1.50
N PHE A 8 16.54 -8.82 -2.08
CA PHE A 8 17.24 -7.75 -2.78
C PHE A 8 17.63 -6.57 -1.87
N GLY A 9 17.37 -6.68 -0.56
CA GLY A 9 17.62 -5.58 0.39
C GLY A 9 16.68 -4.39 0.23
N LEU A 10 15.54 -4.56 -0.45
CA LEU A 10 14.58 -3.47 -0.70
C LEU A 10 13.64 -3.22 0.48
N CYS A 11 13.48 -4.20 1.38
CA CYS A 11 12.73 -4.05 2.62
C CYS A 11 13.17 -5.06 3.68
N ASP A 12 12.99 -4.72 4.95
CA ASP A 12 13.22 -5.66 6.05
C ASP A 12 12.08 -6.68 6.14
N TYR A 13 12.44 -7.96 6.26
CA TYR A 13 11.46 -9.02 6.50
C TYR A 13 11.16 -9.13 8.00
N SER A 14 10.17 -8.37 8.46
CA SER A 14 9.72 -8.38 9.86
C SER A 14 8.19 -8.43 9.95
N TRP A 15 7.66 -8.88 11.09
CA TRP A 15 6.22 -8.84 11.36
C TRP A 15 5.64 -7.42 11.28
N ARG A 16 6.43 -6.40 11.67
CA ARG A 16 6.05 -4.99 11.53
C ARG A 16 5.88 -4.61 10.06
N THR A 17 6.80 -5.04 9.20
CA THR A 17 6.72 -4.78 7.74
C THR A 17 5.51 -5.45 7.12
N ILE A 18 5.24 -6.71 7.49
CA ILE A 18 4.08 -7.46 6.99
C ILE A 18 2.77 -6.79 7.41
N ALA A 19 2.65 -6.40 8.68
CA ALA A 19 1.47 -5.72 9.20
C ALA A 19 1.28 -4.34 8.54
N GLY A 20 2.35 -3.57 8.38
CA GLY A 20 2.29 -2.27 7.70
C GLY A 20 1.87 -2.39 6.25
N PHE A 21 2.38 -3.39 5.53
CA PHE A 21 2.00 -3.67 4.15
C PHE A 21 0.52 -4.04 4.05
N LEU A 22 0.02 -4.87 4.97
CA LEU A 22 -1.40 -5.23 5.02
C LEU A 22 -2.28 -3.99 5.21
N VAL A 23 -1.91 -3.07 6.12
CA VAL A 23 -2.67 -1.83 6.34
C VAL A 23 -2.68 -0.94 5.09
N VAL A 24 -1.52 -0.78 4.44
CA VAL A 24 -1.42 -0.02 3.18
C VAL A 24 -2.29 -0.64 2.10
N SER A 25 -2.21 -1.96 1.89
CA SER A 25 -3.02 -2.65 0.88
C SER A 25 -4.51 -2.55 1.16
N LEU A 26 -4.96 -2.77 2.40
CA LEU A 26 -6.37 -2.62 2.75
C LEU A 26 -6.86 -1.19 2.54
N SER A 27 -6.07 -0.19 2.91
CA SER A 27 -6.43 1.22 2.73
C SER A 27 -6.59 1.56 1.25
N ALA A 28 -5.66 1.11 0.41
CA ALA A 28 -5.70 1.27 -1.03
C ALA A 28 -6.92 0.56 -1.65
N SER A 29 -7.21 -0.68 -1.25
CA SER A 29 -8.39 -1.43 -1.72
C SER A 29 -9.71 -0.82 -1.26
N VAL A 30 -9.76 -0.21 -0.08
CA VAL A 30 -10.93 0.57 0.36
C VAL A 30 -11.13 1.72 -0.62
N VAL A 31 -10.11 2.55 -0.86
CA VAL A 31 -10.22 3.70 -1.77
C VAL A 31 -10.65 3.29 -3.18
N GLU A 32 -10.09 2.21 -3.72
CA GLU A 32 -10.47 1.63 -5.02
C GLU A 32 -11.93 1.17 -5.06
N SER A 33 -12.46 0.65 -3.94
CA SER A 33 -13.84 0.17 -3.86
C SER A 33 -14.89 1.29 -3.75
N LEU A 34 -14.47 2.54 -3.54
CA LEU A 34 -15.40 3.65 -3.45
C LEU A 34 -15.93 4.02 -4.85
N PRO A 35 -17.21 4.42 -4.98
CA PRO A 35 -17.78 4.92 -6.23
C PRO A 35 -17.31 6.36 -6.55
N ILE A 36 -16.05 6.66 -6.27
CA ILE A 36 -15.36 7.92 -6.59
C ILE A 36 -14.53 7.76 -7.87
N SER A 37 -14.21 6.52 -8.26
CA SER A 37 -13.49 6.15 -9.50
C SER A 37 -14.11 6.75 -10.77
N THR A 38 -15.40 7.09 -10.74
CA THR A 38 -16.09 7.76 -11.86
C THR A 38 -15.64 9.21 -12.13
N GLU A 39 -15.05 9.89 -11.14
CA GLU A 39 -14.52 11.26 -11.28
C GLU A 39 -13.00 11.35 -11.05
N LEU A 40 -12.43 10.47 -10.22
CA LEU A 40 -11.00 10.42 -9.91
C LEU A 40 -10.43 9.05 -10.29
N ASP A 41 -9.51 9.03 -11.26
CA ASP A 41 -8.90 7.81 -11.78
C ASP A 41 -8.16 7.00 -10.70
N ASP A 42 -8.40 5.69 -10.66
CA ASP A 42 -7.82 4.79 -9.66
C ASP A 42 -6.31 4.66 -9.79
N ASN A 43 -5.76 4.88 -10.99
CA ASN A 43 -4.31 4.95 -11.20
C ASN A 43 -3.66 6.16 -10.50
N LEU A 44 -4.46 7.13 -10.01
CA LEU A 44 -4.01 8.24 -9.19
C LEU A 44 -4.36 8.02 -7.72
N THR A 45 -5.59 7.63 -7.40
CA THR A 45 -6.06 7.54 -6.00
C THR A 45 -5.42 6.38 -5.23
N VAL A 46 -5.21 5.23 -5.88
CA VAL A 46 -4.64 4.03 -5.25
C VAL A 46 -3.15 4.22 -4.93
N PRO A 47 -2.28 4.71 -5.85
CA PRO A 47 -0.90 4.99 -5.52
C PRO A 47 -0.75 6.12 -4.50
N LEU A 48 -1.55 7.17 -4.59
CA LEU A 48 -1.49 8.31 -3.67
C LEU A 48 -1.88 7.88 -2.25
N THR A 49 -2.93 7.07 -2.11
CA THR A 49 -3.30 6.47 -0.82
C THR A 49 -2.19 5.56 -0.29
N SER A 50 -1.60 4.74 -1.17
CA SER A 50 -0.51 3.83 -0.79
C SER A 50 0.73 4.58 -0.31
N MET A 51 1.10 5.69 -0.96
CA MET A 51 2.22 6.55 -0.57
C MET A 51 1.94 7.26 0.77
N LEU A 52 0.73 7.80 0.95
CA LEU A 52 0.36 8.50 2.18
C LEU A 52 0.34 7.55 3.39
N VAL A 53 -0.41 6.44 3.29
CA VAL A 53 -0.52 5.47 4.39
C VAL A 53 0.83 4.78 4.61
N GLY A 54 1.56 4.48 3.53
CA GLY A 54 2.90 3.92 3.61
C GLY A 54 3.87 4.83 4.35
N GLY A 55 3.96 6.11 3.98
CA GLY A 55 4.85 7.07 4.63
C GLY A 55 4.51 7.40 6.09
N LEU A 56 3.29 7.09 6.55
CA LEU A 56 2.91 7.22 7.96
C LEU A 56 3.30 6.01 8.80
N ILE A 57 3.37 4.82 8.20
CA ILE A 57 3.55 3.54 8.91
C ILE A 57 5.01 3.07 8.86
N PHE A 58 5.70 3.31 7.75
CA PHE A 58 7.06 2.87 7.48
C PHE A 58 8.08 3.93 7.82
#